data_AF-A0A8J6HKI7-F1
#
_entry.id   AF-A0A8J6HKI7-F1
#
_cell.length_a   1.000
_cell.length_b   1.000
_cell.length_c   1.000
_cell.angle_alpha   90.00
_cell.angle_beta   90.00
_cell.angle_gamma   90.00
#
_symmetry.space_group_name_H-M   'P 1'
#
loop_
_entity.id
_entity.type
_entity.pdbx_description
1 polymer ?
#
loop_
_entity_poly.entity_id
_entity_poly.type
_entity_poly.pdbx_seq_one_letter_code
_entity_poly.pdbx_strand_id
1 'polypeptide(L)'
;MSEDAEFVSSRVEESAALAVKELLPVKSRKKYDKACQQFEGWCREKRVRDITEEVLLAYFEQKSRKLKGSTLWSNFEAIIMEHVEDPSEEEMIEDKAHDVSLNLLPEKSREFEPPNHHTELSITCHANNDFSSQSYDPTRTEVILFEKAIRGLRASIGYFRLVRVVRSHSRLMRMMRQKMRHGQNDLLWVVRIVGGNIFCCRFVKFLVKLTLCLYSFLLLSQTYYFALAPNADQLIQYGPLFFQMCYATLGMFVILLRNRMIEDVMEVIDLWDVKSVGKDVEIDDDEVFFTNWLIQKWFFGQCKFLILLTKITFFVAAPCMTVHGYQIIYAFQHMKFQIYMFNNYVEELTKGFKTCEWKLLSDEVYQNEVNFRLKFLNFISSWKNNLLMNMDHLILPFSMGGCLIGLSIALSFYQLTYESHSVMLLRASLFAIFTVTTFWSLITSGQTLQDESERMFSSFLVINWYTWNNENRTILLIILHNCLIPIKVKFTDTLAINYQLGMAICKAVYMVVSVLYTVK
;
A
#
# COMPACT_ATOMS: atom_id res chain seq x y z
N MET A 1 9.29 51.95 -48.07
CA MET A 1 9.79 50.86 -47.19
C MET A 1 9.29 50.98 -45.74
N SER A 2 8.28 51.80 -45.43
CA SER A 2 7.65 51.83 -44.09
C SER A 2 6.18 51.39 -44.06
N GLU A 3 5.45 51.43 -45.18
CA GLU A 3 4.05 50.99 -45.25
C GLU A 3 3.89 49.46 -45.17
N ASP A 4 4.86 48.69 -45.70
CA ASP A 4 4.77 47.23 -45.73
C ASP A 4 4.99 46.58 -44.34
N ALA A 5 5.67 47.27 -43.42
CA ALA A 5 5.92 46.76 -42.07
C ALA A 5 4.68 46.95 -41.15
N GLU A 6 3.97 48.06 -41.31
CA GLU A 6 2.74 48.37 -40.57
C GLU A 6 1.59 47.45 -40.99
N PHE A 7 1.52 47.10 -42.28
CA PHE A 7 0.53 46.17 -42.82
C PHE A 7 0.75 44.71 -42.38
N VAL A 8 1.99 44.31 -42.08
CA VAL A 8 2.31 42.96 -41.58
C VAL A 8 1.97 42.82 -40.09
N SER A 9 2.15 43.87 -39.28
CA SER A 9 1.75 43.85 -37.85
C SER A 9 0.24 43.66 -37.70
N SER A 10 -0.57 44.41 -38.45
CA SER A 10 -2.03 44.37 -38.32
C SER A 10 -2.62 43.00 -38.71
N ARG A 11 -2.06 42.32 -39.71
CA ARG A 11 -2.51 40.98 -40.15
C ARG A 11 -2.15 39.88 -39.14
N VAL A 12 -1.02 40.02 -38.47
CA VAL A 12 -0.59 39.07 -37.43
C VAL A 12 -1.45 39.25 -36.18
N GLU A 13 -1.77 40.49 -35.81
CA GLU A 13 -2.68 40.80 -34.70
C GLU A 13 -4.11 40.26 -34.97
N GLU A 14 -4.63 40.45 -36.18
CA GLU A 14 -5.96 39.95 -36.55
C GLU A 14 -6.02 38.41 -36.59
N SER A 15 -4.95 37.76 -37.08
CA SER A 15 -4.84 36.29 -37.07
C SER A 15 -4.68 35.72 -35.65
N ALA A 16 -3.94 36.41 -34.79
CA ALA A 16 -3.81 36.05 -33.38
C ALA A 16 -5.16 36.20 -32.64
N ALA A 17 -5.90 37.29 -32.88
CA ALA A 17 -7.22 37.49 -32.30
C ALA A 17 -8.23 36.42 -32.73
N LEU A 18 -8.20 35.99 -34.00
CA LEU A 18 -9.02 34.89 -34.50
C LEU A 18 -8.64 33.53 -33.88
N ALA A 19 -7.34 33.25 -33.73
CA ALA A 19 -6.86 32.02 -33.11
C ALA A 19 -7.25 31.94 -31.62
N VAL A 20 -7.10 33.05 -30.87
CA VAL A 20 -7.55 33.17 -29.47
C VAL A 20 -9.06 32.94 -29.36
N LYS A 21 -9.83 33.47 -30.32
CA LYS A 21 -11.28 33.25 -30.39
C LYS A 21 -11.67 31.82 -30.76
N GLU A 22 -10.78 30.99 -31.31
CA GLU A 22 -11.04 29.58 -31.63
C GLU A 22 -10.48 28.59 -30.60
N LEU A 23 -9.52 29.02 -29.76
CA LEU A 23 -8.86 28.19 -28.73
C LEU A 23 -9.80 27.66 -27.65
N LEU A 24 -10.89 28.37 -27.33
CA LEU A 24 -11.87 27.90 -26.34
C LEU A 24 -12.94 27.00 -26.99
N PRO A 25 -13.09 25.73 -26.52
CA PRO A 25 -14.13 24.83 -26.99
C PRO A 25 -15.52 25.46 -26.88
N VAL A 26 -16.37 25.30 -27.90
CA VAL A 26 -17.72 25.92 -27.99
C VAL A 26 -18.59 25.65 -26.75
N LYS A 27 -18.43 24.49 -26.11
CA LYS A 27 -19.15 24.14 -24.87
C LYS A 27 -18.67 24.95 -23.65
N SER A 28 -17.37 25.21 -23.55
CA SER A 28 -16.77 25.98 -22.45
C SER A 28 -17.08 27.47 -22.59
N ARG A 29 -17.10 28.00 -23.82
CA ARG A 29 -17.46 29.39 -24.10
C ARG A 29 -18.85 29.77 -23.59
N LYS A 30 -19.87 28.97 -23.90
CA LYS A 30 -21.25 29.19 -23.38
C LYS A 30 -21.32 29.20 -21.85
N LYS A 31 -20.42 28.49 -21.18
CA LYS A 31 -20.33 28.46 -19.71
C LYS A 31 -19.69 29.75 -19.18
N TYR A 32 -18.64 30.24 -19.85
CA TYR A 32 -17.95 31.49 -19.50
C TYR A 32 -18.82 32.71 -19.78
N ASP A 33 -19.44 32.81 -20.96
CA ASP A 33 -20.38 33.90 -21.30
C ASP A 33 -21.49 34.02 -20.25
N LYS A 34 -22.00 32.88 -19.78
CA LYS A 34 -23.05 32.84 -18.75
C LYS A 34 -22.53 33.31 -17.38
N ALA A 35 -21.28 33.01 -17.04
CA ALA A 35 -20.67 33.45 -15.79
C ALA A 35 -20.43 34.97 -15.80
N CYS A 36 -19.95 35.52 -16.92
CA CYS A 36 -19.72 36.94 -17.11
C CYS A 36 -21.02 37.74 -17.11
N GLN A 37 -22.07 37.27 -17.82
CA GLN A 37 -23.40 37.88 -17.76
C GLN A 37 -24.00 37.91 -16.33
N GLN A 38 -23.74 36.87 -15.53
CA GLN A 38 -24.17 36.84 -14.13
C GLN A 38 -23.42 37.84 -13.26
N PHE A 39 -22.12 38.05 -13.54
CA PHE A 39 -21.31 39.04 -12.85
C PHE A 39 -21.70 40.46 -13.23
N GLU A 40 -21.83 40.77 -14.52
CA GLU A 40 -22.33 42.06 -15.00
C GLU A 40 -23.72 42.39 -14.45
N GLY A 41 -24.62 41.40 -14.41
CA GLY A 41 -25.94 41.55 -13.81
C GLY A 41 -25.87 41.95 -12.34
N TRP A 42 -24.93 41.35 -11.60
CA TRP A 42 -24.67 41.70 -10.22
C TRP A 42 -24.03 43.09 -10.07
N CYS A 43 -23.08 43.46 -10.92
CA CYS A 43 -22.48 44.81 -10.94
C CYS A 43 -23.56 45.88 -11.20
N ARG A 44 -24.48 45.64 -12.13
CA ARG A 44 -25.63 46.52 -12.40
C ARG A 44 -26.56 46.62 -11.18
N GLU A 45 -26.87 45.51 -10.53
CA GLU A 45 -27.70 45.48 -9.32
C GLU A 45 -27.07 46.29 -8.17
N LYS A 46 -25.74 46.17 -8.00
CA LYS A 46 -24.96 46.85 -6.95
C LYS A 46 -24.50 48.26 -7.33
N ARG A 47 -24.80 48.71 -8.55
CA ARG A 47 -24.39 50.02 -9.12
C ARG A 47 -22.86 50.23 -9.09
N VAL A 48 -22.12 49.16 -9.30
CA VAL A 48 -20.66 49.19 -9.43
C VAL A 48 -20.30 49.67 -10.85
N ARG A 49 -19.40 50.64 -10.95
CA ARG A 49 -18.98 51.24 -12.24
C ARG A 49 -17.64 50.72 -12.73
N ASP A 50 -16.71 50.52 -11.80
CA ASP A 50 -15.35 50.06 -12.09
C ASP A 50 -15.14 48.67 -11.46
N ILE A 51 -14.55 47.76 -12.22
CA ILE A 51 -14.25 46.41 -11.75
C ILE A 51 -12.87 46.46 -11.09
N THR A 52 -12.85 46.52 -9.76
CA THR A 52 -11.62 46.42 -8.97
C THR A 52 -11.52 45.06 -8.28
N GLU A 53 -10.35 44.77 -7.73
CA GLU A 53 -10.11 43.55 -6.94
C GLU A 53 -11.16 43.39 -5.81
N GLU A 54 -11.51 44.47 -5.10
CA GLU A 54 -12.48 44.43 -4.01
C GLU A 54 -13.89 44.06 -4.48
N VAL A 55 -14.24 44.46 -5.72
CA VAL A 55 -15.52 44.13 -6.34
C VAL A 55 -15.60 42.64 -6.66
N LEU A 56 -14.51 42.07 -7.19
CA LEU A 56 -14.41 40.63 -7.45
C LEU A 56 -14.47 39.83 -6.15
N LEU A 57 -13.71 40.23 -5.12
CA LEU A 57 -13.71 39.58 -3.82
C LEU A 57 -15.11 39.61 -3.18
N ALA A 58 -15.80 40.76 -3.21
CA ALA A 58 -17.17 40.89 -2.70
C ALA A 58 -18.17 40.00 -3.47
N TYR A 59 -18.02 39.88 -4.79
CA TYR A 59 -18.85 39.00 -5.59
C TYR A 59 -18.64 37.52 -5.22
N PHE A 60 -17.38 37.08 -5.12
CA PHE A 60 -17.05 35.68 -4.82
C PHE A 60 -17.33 35.29 -3.38
N GLU A 61 -17.17 36.20 -2.43
CA GLU A 61 -17.59 36.01 -1.04
C GLU A 61 -19.09 35.73 -0.96
N GLN A 62 -19.91 36.50 -1.68
CA GLN A 62 -21.36 36.26 -1.72
C GLN A 62 -21.73 34.94 -2.44
N LYS A 63 -21.00 34.58 -3.51
CA LYS A 63 -21.27 33.35 -4.29
C LYS A 63 -20.77 32.08 -3.60
N SER A 64 -19.69 32.16 -2.81
CA SER A 64 -19.13 31.03 -2.05
C SER A 64 -20.14 30.42 -1.08
N ARG A 65 -21.06 31.23 -0.55
CA ARG A 65 -22.15 30.79 0.33
C ARG A 65 -23.20 29.93 -0.38
N LYS A 66 -23.25 29.95 -1.72
CA LYS A 66 -24.29 29.28 -2.53
C LYS A 66 -23.73 28.24 -3.51
N LEU A 67 -22.45 28.35 -3.89
CA LEU A 67 -21.82 27.51 -4.91
C LEU A 67 -20.69 26.67 -4.29
N LYS A 68 -20.46 25.47 -4.85
CA LYS A 68 -19.31 24.64 -4.50
C LYS A 68 -18.01 25.27 -5.04
N GLY A 69 -16.89 25.07 -4.35
CA GLY A 69 -15.59 25.67 -4.69
C GLY A 69 -15.15 25.45 -6.14
N SER A 70 -15.35 24.25 -6.70
CA SER A 70 -15.02 23.95 -8.10
C SER A 70 -15.80 24.80 -9.13
N THR A 71 -17.07 25.12 -8.82
CA THR A 71 -17.90 25.99 -9.67
C THR A 71 -17.54 27.45 -9.49
N LEU A 72 -17.15 27.83 -8.27
CA LEU A 72 -16.67 29.18 -7.96
C LEU A 72 -15.41 29.50 -8.76
N TRP A 73 -14.44 28.57 -8.76
CA TRP A 73 -13.18 28.70 -9.49
C TRP A 73 -13.40 28.82 -11.00
N SER A 74 -14.25 27.96 -11.59
CA SER A 74 -14.59 28.08 -13.03
C SER A 74 -15.25 29.42 -13.39
N ASN A 75 -15.97 30.06 -12.46
CA ASN A 75 -16.56 31.36 -12.70
C ASN A 75 -15.55 32.50 -12.54
N PHE A 76 -14.57 32.32 -11.65
CA PHE A 76 -13.45 33.24 -11.45
C PHE A 76 -12.55 33.33 -12.68
N GLU A 77 -12.07 32.18 -13.18
CA GLU A 77 -11.27 32.11 -14.42
C GLU A 77 -12.00 32.77 -15.60
N ALA A 78 -13.32 32.57 -15.72
CA ALA A 78 -14.11 33.15 -16.79
C ALA A 78 -14.16 34.68 -16.74
N ILE A 79 -14.31 35.25 -15.54
CA ILE A 79 -14.47 36.69 -15.36
C ILE A 79 -13.12 37.40 -15.53
N ILE A 80 -12.02 36.81 -15.04
CA ILE A 80 -10.68 37.35 -15.20
C ILE A 80 -10.27 37.38 -16.68
N MET A 81 -10.46 36.27 -17.39
CA MET A 81 -10.10 36.19 -18.83
C MET A 81 -10.83 37.21 -19.71
N GLU A 82 -11.96 37.77 -19.26
CA GLU A 82 -12.73 38.75 -20.04
C GLU A 82 -12.49 40.21 -19.61
N HIS A 83 -11.98 40.46 -18.40
CA HIS A 83 -11.91 41.82 -17.83
C HIS A 83 -10.52 42.28 -17.38
N VAL A 84 -9.53 41.38 -17.29
CA VAL A 84 -8.17 41.72 -16.90
C VAL A 84 -7.29 41.72 -18.15
N GLU A 85 -6.92 42.92 -18.62
CA GLU A 85 -6.07 43.11 -19.80
C GLU A 85 -4.56 43.04 -19.48
N ASP A 86 -4.18 43.13 -18.19
CA ASP A 86 -2.77 43.12 -17.73
C ASP A 86 -2.43 41.84 -16.92
N PRO A 87 -1.52 40.97 -17.41
CA PRO A 87 -1.12 39.72 -16.75
C PRO A 87 -0.50 39.91 -15.36
N SER A 88 0.00 41.10 -15.03
CA SER A 88 0.62 41.38 -13.73
C SER A 88 -0.40 41.59 -12.61
N GLU A 89 -1.64 41.96 -12.94
CA GLU A 89 -2.73 42.05 -11.98
C GLU A 89 -3.36 40.67 -11.71
N GLU A 90 -3.32 39.76 -12.69
CA GLU A 90 -3.85 38.39 -12.59
C GLU A 90 -3.15 37.57 -11.49
N GLU A 91 -1.81 37.58 -11.46
CA GLU A 91 -1.00 36.83 -10.48
C GLU A 91 -1.26 37.28 -9.03
N MET A 92 -1.48 38.59 -8.83
CA MET A 92 -1.78 39.16 -7.50
C MET A 92 -3.20 38.77 -7.01
N ILE A 93 -4.16 38.64 -7.94
CA ILE A 93 -5.55 38.28 -7.61
C ILE A 93 -5.67 36.77 -7.32
N GLU A 94 -4.91 35.93 -8.04
CA GLU A 94 -4.88 34.48 -7.80
C GLU A 94 -4.35 34.11 -6.41
N ASP A 95 -3.25 34.74 -5.97
CA ASP A 95 -2.64 34.48 -4.65
C ASP A 95 -3.60 34.80 -3.50
N LYS A 96 -4.33 35.92 -3.57
CA LYS A 96 -5.30 36.30 -2.54
C LYS A 96 -6.59 35.49 -2.59
N ALA A 97 -7.08 35.12 -3.78
CA ALA A 97 -8.25 34.25 -3.91
C ALA A 97 -7.96 32.84 -3.36
N HIS A 98 -6.73 32.36 -3.56
CA HIS A 98 -6.25 31.11 -2.97
C HIS A 98 -6.17 31.20 -1.44
N ASP A 99 -5.67 32.30 -0.89
CA ASP A 99 -5.64 32.56 0.56
C ASP A 99 -7.05 32.65 1.19
N VAL A 100 -8.02 33.27 0.50
CA VAL A 100 -9.43 33.28 0.95
C VAL A 100 -10.02 31.86 0.91
N SER A 101 -9.64 31.04 -0.06
CA SER A 101 -10.08 29.63 -0.14
C SER A 101 -9.49 28.75 0.97
N LEU A 102 -8.23 29.01 1.36
CA LEU A 102 -7.53 28.33 2.45
C LEU A 102 -8.09 28.73 3.83
N ASN A 103 -8.46 29.99 4.01
CA ASN A 103 -9.06 30.51 5.25
C ASN A 103 -10.51 30.03 5.49
N LEU A 104 -11.12 29.33 4.53
CA LEU A 104 -12.45 28.72 4.66
C LEU A 104 -12.39 27.22 5.05
N LEU A 105 -11.19 26.66 5.29
CA LEU A 105 -11.01 25.29 5.78
C LEU A 105 -10.99 25.24 7.33
N PRO A 106 -11.57 24.20 7.96
CA PRO A 106 -11.76 24.16 9.41
C PRO A 106 -10.46 24.05 10.22
N GLU A 107 -10.43 24.77 11.35
CA GLU A 107 -9.34 25.11 12.30
C GLU A 107 -8.48 23.96 12.88
N LYS A 108 -8.69 22.70 12.50
CA LYS A 108 -8.20 21.53 13.27
C LYS A 108 -6.80 21.02 12.93
N SER A 109 -5.99 21.81 12.21
CA SER A 109 -4.69 21.37 11.68
C SER A 109 -3.48 22.20 12.13
N ARG A 110 -3.63 23.10 13.10
CA ARG A 110 -2.50 23.87 13.67
C ARG A 110 -2.21 23.44 15.10
N GLU A 111 -1.41 22.39 15.27
CA GLU A 111 -0.53 22.16 16.42
C GLU A 111 0.13 20.79 16.27
N PHE A 112 1.45 20.74 16.10
CA PHE A 112 2.32 19.70 16.69
C PHE A 112 3.80 20.07 16.48
N GLU A 113 4.45 20.55 17.54
CA GLU A 113 5.91 20.51 17.68
C GLU A 113 6.33 19.18 18.36
N PRO A 114 7.44 18.52 17.97
CA PRO A 114 7.94 17.35 18.66
C PRO A 114 8.95 17.72 19.77
N PRO A 115 8.96 17.02 20.93
CA PRO A 115 9.94 17.26 21.98
C PRO A 115 11.23 16.46 21.74
N ASN A 116 12.35 17.10 22.10
CA ASN A 116 13.67 16.51 22.23
C ASN A 116 13.75 15.58 23.45
N HIS A 117 14.29 14.36 23.30
CA HIS A 117 14.91 13.64 24.40
C HIS A 117 16.09 12.77 23.95
N HIS A 118 17.27 13.13 24.45
CA HIS A 118 18.43 12.25 24.60
C HIS A 118 18.26 11.41 25.87
N THR A 119 18.49 10.10 25.80
CA THR A 119 19.05 9.34 26.95
C THR A 119 19.78 8.09 26.47
N GLU A 120 21.00 7.94 26.97
CA GLU A 120 21.96 6.88 26.70
C GLU A 120 21.58 5.56 27.37
N LEU A 121 21.89 4.44 26.70
CA LEU A 121 21.83 3.09 27.22
C LEU A 121 23.21 2.67 27.72
N SER A 122 23.30 2.12 28.93
CA SER A 122 24.46 1.32 29.37
C SER A 122 23.97 -0.07 29.80
N ILE A 123 24.55 -1.11 29.19
CA ILE A 123 24.33 -2.52 29.53
C ILE A 123 25.67 -3.07 30.00
N THR A 124 25.71 -3.56 31.23
CA THR A 124 26.81 -4.38 31.76
C THR A 124 26.41 -5.85 31.74
N CYS A 125 27.21 -6.67 31.09
CA CYS A 125 27.11 -8.12 31.09
C CYS A 125 27.79 -8.71 32.34
N HIS A 126 27.11 -9.61 33.04
CA HIS A 126 27.75 -10.55 33.97
C HIS A 126 27.61 -11.97 33.44
N ALA A 127 28.75 -12.61 33.20
CA ALA A 127 28.88 -14.04 33.01
C ALA A 127 29.05 -14.71 34.38
N ASN A 128 28.42 -15.86 34.59
CA ASN A 128 28.86 -16.86 35.56
C ASN A 128 28.54 -18.26 35.03
N ASN A 129 29.59 -19.06 34.92
CA ASN A 129 29.55 -20.51 34.85
C ASN A 129 29.35 -21.06 36.28
N ASP A 130 28.66 -22.19 36.42
CA ASP A 130 29.23 -23.41 37.01
C ASP A 130 28.17 -24.50 37.26
N PHE A 131 28.59 -25.75 36.98
CA PHE A 131 28.28 -27.06 37.64
C PHE A 131 26.82 -27.41 37.99
N SER A 132 26.31 -28.65 37.89
CA SER A 132 26.87 -30.00 37.86
C SER A 132 25.78 -31.02 37.53
N SER A 133 26.22 -32.15 36.96
CA SER A 133 25.60 -33.48 36.88
C SER A 133 24.43 -33.85 37.81
N GLN A 134 23.41 -34.52 37.24
CA GLN A 134 22.94 -35.81 37.78
C GLN A 134 22.18 -36.64 36.74
N SER A 135 22.44 -37.94 36.79
CA SER A 135 21.94 -39.01 35.93
C SER A 135 20.51 -39.44 36.25
N TYR A 136 19.70 -39.73 35.23
CA TYR A 136 18.65 -40.74 35.31
C TYR A 136 18.30 -41.27 33.90
N ASP A 137 18.47 -42.59 33.71
CA ASP A 137 18.02 -43.36 32.54
C ASP A 137 16.70 -44.03 32.92
N PRO A 138 15.65 -43.86 32.12
CA PRO A 138 15.01 -45.06 31.62
C PRO A 138 14.52 -44.88 30.18
N THR A 139 14.86 -45.83 29.30
CA THR A 139 13.90 -46.69 28.56
C THR A 139 14.54 -47.29 27.31
N ARG A 140 15.31 -48.35 27.51
CA ARG A 140 15.94 -49.12 26.43
C ARG A 140 14.97 -49.98 25.61
N THR A 141 13.67 -49.86 25.83
CA THR A 141 12.64 -50.66 25.15
C THR A 141 11.93 -49.88 24.03
N GLU A 142 11.83 -48.55 24.12
CA GLU A 142 11.22 -47.72 23.08
C GLU A 142 12.19 -47.42 21.93
N VAL A 143 13.48 -47.31 22.21
CA VAL A 143 14.51 -47.09 21.18
C VAL A 143 14.63 -48.28 20.22
N ILE A 144 14.39 -49.51 20.70
CA ILE A 144 14.45 -50.74 19.86
C ILE A 144 13.22 -50.87 18.97
N LEU A 145 12.04 -50.43 19.44
CA LEU A 145 10.81 -50.38 18.65
C LEU A 145 10.84 -49.24 17.63
N PHE A 146 11.42 -48.10 17.99
CA PHE A 146 11.62 -46.96 17.07
C PHE A 146 12.66 -47.27 15.99
N GLU A 147 13.77 -47.95 16.33
CA GLU A 147 14.74 -48.42 15.32
C GLU A 147 14.18 -49.50 14.39
N LYS A 148 13.32 -50.40 14.89
CA LYS A 148 12.64 -51.40 14.03
C LYS A 148 11.60 -50.76 13.12
N ALA A 149 10.87 -49.75 13.60
CA ALA A 149 9.94 -48.96 12.78
C ALA A 149 10.67 -48.14 11.70
N ILE A 150 11.82 -47.54 12.01
CA ILE A 150 12.67 -46.82 11.04
C ILE A 150 13.30 -47.78 10.02
N ARG A 151 13.70 -48.98 10.43
CA ARG A 151 14.21 -50.01 9.49
C ARG A 151 13.12 -50.57 8.58
N GLY A 152 11.89 -50.72 9.07
CA GLY A 152 10.72 -51.07 8.25
C GLY A 152 10.36 -49.98 7.24
N LEU A 153 10.40 -48.70 7.64
CA LEU A 153 10.19 -47.57 6.72
C LEU A 153 11.30 -47.42 5.67
N ARG A 154 12.57 -47.71 6.03
CA ARG A 154 13.70 -47.72 5.07
C ARG A 154 13.56 -48.79 3.99
N ALA A 155 12.86 -49.89 4.27
CA ALA A 155 12.66 -50.98 3.31
C ALA A 155 11.41 -50.79 2.43
N SER A 156 10.37 -50.09 2.91
CA SER A 156 9.09 -49.96 2.20
C SER A 156 8.95 -48.71 1.33
N ILE A 157 9.68 -47.62 1.63
CA ILE A 157 9.61 -46.38 0.86
C ILE A 157 11.01 -46.05 0.34
N GLY A 158 11.17 -46.22 -0.98
CA GLY A 158 12.44 -46.16 -1.68
C GLY A 158 13.39 -45.07 -1.19
N TYR A 159 14.49 -45.51 -0.60
CA TYR A 159 15.67 -44.71 -0.19
C TYR A 159 16.08 -43.69 -1.27
N PHE A 160 15.85 -44.00 -2.55
CA PHE A 160 16.06 -43.10 -3.69
C PHE A 160 15.19 -41.83 -3.70
N ARG A 161 13.95 -41.86 -3.20
CA ARG A 161 13.08 -40.68 -3.10
C ARG A 161 13.48 -39.79 -1.93
N LEU A 162 13.79 -40.37 -0.77
CA LEU A 162 14.24 -39.60 0.40
C LEU A 162 15.61 -38.95 0.15
N VAL A 163 16.57 -39.67 -0.47
CA VAL A 163 17.86 -39.10 -0.87
C VAL A 163 17.70 -38.00 -1.92
N ARG A 164 16.71 -38.08 -2.82
CA ARG A 164 16.34 -36.97 -3.71
C ARG A 164 15.81 -35.76 -2.96
N VAL A 165 14.97 -35.96 -1.95
CA VAL A 165 14.42 -34.87 -1.13
C VAL A 165 15.54 -34.21 -0.31
N VAL A 166 16.42 -34.99 0.33
CA VAL A 166 17.56 -34.48 1.10
C VAL A 166 18.59 -33.78 0.21
N ARG A 167 18.92 -34.32 -0.97
CA ARG A 167 19.76 -33.61 -1.96
C ARG A 167 19.10 -32.34 -2.46
N SER A 168 17.78 -32.35 -2.70
CA SER A 168 17.01 -31.16 -3.06
C SER A 168 17.07 -30.10 -1.96
N HIS A 169 16.98 -30.50 -0.69
CA HIS A 169 17.14 -29.61 0.47
C HIS A 169 18.55 -29.02 0.57
N SER A 170 19.61 -29.82 0.34
CA SER A 170 20.99 -29.31 0.33
C SER A 170 21.28 -28.33 -0.82
N ARG A 171 20.60 -28.48 -1.97
CA ARG A 171 20.64 -27.52 -3.08
C ARG A 171 19.81 -26.29 -2.78
N LEU A 172 18.66 -26.45 -2.13
CA LEU A 172 17.82 -25.34 -1.64
C LEU A 172 18.59 -24.46 -0.68
N MET A 173 19.25 -25.04 0.33
CA MET A 173 20.06 -24.30 1.29
C MET A 173 21.22 -23.56 0.62
N ARG A 174 21.83 -24.13 -0.44
CA ARG A 174 22.87 -23.43 -1.22
C ARG A 174 22.31 -22.29 -2.08
N MET A 175 21.18 -22.49 -2.76
CA MET A 175 20.52 -21.41 -3.52
C MET A 175 20.00 -20.29 -2.63
N MET A 176 19.41 -20.62 -1.47
CA MET A 176 18.98 -19.62 -0.48
C MET A 176 20.20 -18.87 0.06
N ARG A 177 21.31 -19.53 0.36
CA ARG A 177 22.54 -18.88 0.80
C ARG A 177 23.16 -17.98 -0.30
N GLN A 178 23.01 -18.33 -1.57
CA GLN A 178 23.49 -17.54 -2.71
C GLN A 178 22.56 -16.35 -3.02
N LYS A 179 21.24 -16.53 -2.99
CA LYS A 179 20.27 -15.43 -3.07
C LYS A 179 20.35 -14.49 -1.86
N MET A 180 20.62 -15.01 -0.66
CA MET A 180 20.90 -14.19 0.54
C MET A 180 22.21 -13.39 0.42
N ARG A 181 23.18 -13.83 -0.39
CA ARG A 181 24.39 -13.03 -0.70
C ARG A 181 24.13 -11.91 -1.69
N HIS A 182 23.20 -12.09 -2.64
CA HIS A 182 22.79 -11.02 -3.56
C HIS A 182 21.81 -10.02 -2.94
N GLY A 183 21.03 -10.44 -1.95
CA GLY A 183 20.12 -9.57 -1.21
C GLY A 183 20.71 -9.00 0.06
N GLN A 184 22.04 -9.01 0.23
CA GLN A 184 22.69 -8.68 1.51
C GLN A 184 22.40 -7.26 1.99
N ASN A 185 21.85 -6.50 1.08
CA ASN A 185 21.85 -5.11 1.10
C ASN A 185 20.37 -4.64 0.74
N ASP A 186 19.43 -5.56 0.55
CA ASP A 186 18.02 -5.17 0.60
C ASP A 186 17.62 -4.92 2.07
N LEU A 187 17.38 -3.67 2.47
CA LEU A 187 16.95 -3.31 3.85
C LEU A 187 15.60 -3.97 4.20
N LEU A 188 14.81 -4.34 3.18
CA LEU A 188 13.52 -5.02 3.28
C LEU A 188 13.64 -6.54 3.04
N TRP A 189 14.85 -7.12 3.09
CA TRP A 189 15.08 -8.53 2.75
C TRP A 189 14.24 -9.49 3.59
N VAL A 190 14.01 -9.19 4.88
CA VAL A 190 13.17 -10.03 5.76
C VAL A 190 11.74 -10.06 5.24
N VAL A 191 11.17 -8.89 4.94
CA VAL A 191 9.81 -8.76 4.42
C VAL A 191 9.72 -9.44 3.05
N ARG A 192 10.75 -9.34 2.20
CA ARG A 192 10.81 -10.06 0.92
C ARG A 192 10.88 -11.58 1.09
N ILE A 193 11.64 -12.06 2.08
CA ILE A 193 11.73 -13.50 2.36
C ILE A 193 10.38 -14.04 2.82
N VAL A 194 9.77 -13.37 3.80
CA VAL A 194 8.47 -13.74 4.37
C VAL A 194 7.37 -13.60 3.32
N GLY A 195 7.39 -12.53 2.54
CA GLY A 195 6.37 -12.17 1.56
C GLY A 195 6.44 -12.95 0.24
N GLY A 196 7.56 -13.60 -0.10
CA GLY A 196 7.66 -14.26 -1.41
C GLY A 196 8.69 -15.36 -1.54
N ASN A 197 9.93 -15.16 -1.09
CA ASN A 197 11.01 -16.11 -1.41
C ASN A 197 10.77 -17.51 -0.84
N ILE A 198 10.10 -17.61 0.31
CA ILE A 198 9.72 -18.92 0.90
C ILE A 198 8.81 -19.68 -0.06
N PHE A 199 7.85 -19.00 -0.69
CA PHE A 199 6.85 -19.60 -1.58
C PHE A 199 7.38 -19.94 -2.98
N CYS A 200 8.48 -19.32 -3.41
CA CYS A 200 9.14 -19.69 -4.66
C CYS A 200 9.77 -21.10 -4.63
N CYS A 201 10.03 -21.66 -3.44
CA CYS A 201 10.62 -22.99 -3.30
C CYS A 201 9.68 -24.08 -3.84
N ARG A 202 10.17 -24.92 -4.77
CA ARG A 202 9.37 -26.02 -5.38
C ARG A 202 8.73 -26.95 -4.34
N PHE A 203 9.45 -27.23 -3.25
CA PHE A 203 8.93 -28.06 -2.16
C PHE A 203 7.80 -27.34 -1.40
N VAL A 204 7.97 -26.05 -1.10
CA VAL A 204 6.93 -25.24 -0.46
C VAL A 204 5.70 -25.14 -1.36
N LYS A 205 5.87 -24.92 -2.68
CA LYS A 205 4.73 -24.95 -3.64
C LYS A 205 3.99 -26.28 -3.63
N PHE A 206 4.70 -27.39 -3.52
CA PHE A 206 4.07 -28.70 -3.40
C PHE A 206 3.27 -28.80 -2.09
N LEU A 207 3.83 -28.35 -0.96
CA LEU A 207 3.12 -28.31 0.32
C LEU A 207 1.90 -27.40 0.28
N VAL A 208 1.98 -26.22 -0.33
CA VAL A 208 0.85 -25.28 -0.50
C VAL A 208 -0.23 -25.91 -1.36
N LYS A 209 0.11 -26.58 -2.47
CA LYS A 209 -0.86 -27.32 -3.30
C LYS A 209 -1.55 -28.45 -2.54
N LEU A 210 -0.79 -29.23 -1.78
CA LEU A 210 -1.32 -30.31 -0.95
C LEU A 210 -2.26 -29.75 0.12
N THR A 211 -1.84 -28.68 0.79
CA THR A 211 -2.64 -28.01 1.83
C THR A 211 -3.92 -27.42 1.25
N LEU A 212 -3.83 -26.76 0.09
CA LEU A 212 -4.99 -26.23 -0.62
C LEU A 212 -5.99 -27.34 -0.95
N CYS A 213 -5.53 -28.47 -1.49
CA CYS A 213 -6.41 -29.60 -1.81
C CYS A 213 -7.13 -30.14 -0.56
N LEU A 214 -6.41 -30.29 0.56
CA LEU A 214 -6.98 -30.72 1.83
C LEU A 214 -8.01 -29.71 2.37
N TYR A 215 -7.68 -28.41 2.35
CA TYR A 215 -8.57 -27.35 2.83
C TYR A 215 -9.81 -27.22 1.96
N SER A 216 -9.68 -27.31 0.64
CA SER A 216 -10.83 -27.30 -0.28
C SER A 216 -11.75 -28.48 -0.03
N PHE A 217 -11.21 -29.68 0.20
CA PHE A 217 -12.03 -30.85 0.56
C PHE A 217 -12.77 -30.65 1.88
N LEU A 218 -12.08 -30.17 2.92
CA LEU A 218 -12.69 -29.86 4.22
C LEU A 218 -13.78 -28.78 4.10
N LEU A 219 -13.51 -27.73 3.33
CA LEU A 219 -14.45 -26.63 3.12
C LEU A 219 -15.70 -27.09 2.37
N LEU A 220 -15.55 -27.90 1.32
CA LEU A 220 -16.67 -28.51 0.61
C LEU A 220 -17.49 -29.42 1.54
N SER A 221 -16.82 -30.22 2.37
CA SER A 221 -17.50 -31.09 3.34
C SER A 221 -18.30 -30.29 4.38
N GLN A 222 -17.73 -29.20 4.90
CA GLN A 222 -18.41 -28.30 5.83
C GLN A 222 -19.59 -27.58 5.18
N THR A 223 -19.39 -27.07 3.95
CA THR A 223 -20.44 -26.40 3.17
C THR A 223 -21.61 -27.34 2.91
N TYR A 224 -21.32 -28.59 2.54
CA TYR A 224 -22.32 -29.64 2.36
C TYR A 224 -23.11 -29.91 3.64
N TYR A 225 -22.43 -29.99 4.79
CA TYR A 225 -23.08 -30.19 6.08
C TYR A 225 -24.01 -29.02 6.45
N PHE A 226 -23.56 -27.78 6.29
CA PHE A 226 -24.41 -26.60 6.52
C PHE A 226 -25.60 -26.52 5.55
N ALA A 227 -25.43 -26.97 4.31
CA ALA A 227 -26.51 -26.99 3.32
C ALA A 227 -27.58 -28.05 3.64
N LEU A 228 -27.18 -29.20 4.20
CA LEU A 228 -28.11 -30.28 4.54
C LEU A 228 -28.94 -30.02 5.79
N ALA A 229 -28.35 -29.39 6.81
CA ALA A 229 -28.99 -29.13 8.08
C ALA A 229 -28.72 -27.68 8.50
N PRO A 230 -29.40 -26.69 7.88
CA PRO A 230 -29.20 -25.29 8.22
C PRO A 230 -29.69 -25.03 9.65
N ASN A 231 -28.75 -24.97 10.58
CA ASN A 231 -28.99 -24.57 11.96
C ASN A 231 -28.15 -23.32 12.26
N ALA A 232 -28.83 -22.23 12.63
CA ALA A 232 -28.19 -20.96 12.97
C ALA A 232 -27.19 -21.12 14.11
N ASP A 233 -27.49 -21.95 15.10
CA ASP A 233 -26.61 -22.19 16.25
C ASP A 233 -25.29 -22.84 15.82
N GLN A 234 -25.36 -23.79 14.88
CA GLN A 234 -24.18 -24.44 14.32
C GLN A 234 -23.38 -23.47 13.45
N LEU A 235 -24.04 -22.61 12.68
CA LEU A 235 -23.36 -21.59 11.89
C LEU A 235 -22.65 -20.57 12.80
N ILE A 236 -23.25 -20.20 13.93
CA ILE A 236 -22.62 -19.31 14.91
C ILE A 236 -21.42 -19.99 15.56
N GLN A 237 -21.59 -21.25 15.99
CA GLN A 237 -20.55 -22.02 16.69
C GLN A 237 -19.34 -22.36 15.79
N TYR A 238 -19.56 -22.65 14.51
CA TYR A 238 -18.52 -23.11 13.59
C TYR A 238 -18.17 -22.12 12.47
N GLY A 239 -18.96 -21.06 12.33
CA GLY A 239 -18.78 -20.00 11.35
C GLY A 239 -17.39 -19.35 11.39
N PRO A 240 -16.84 -18.98 12.56
CA PRO A 240 -15.49 -18.41 12.63
C PRO A 240 -14.43 -19.27 11.95
N LEU A 241 -14.46 -20.59 12.22
CA LEU A 241 -13.54 -21.56 11.65
C LEU A 241 -13.76 -21.71 10.15
N PHE A 242 -15.02 -21.78 9.71
CA PHE A 242 -15.39 -21.88 8.31
C PHE A 242 -14.86 -20.69 7.50
N PHE A 243 -15.12 -19.46 7.93
CA PHE A 243 -14.64 -18.25 7.26
C PHE A 243 -13.10 -18.13 7.30
N GLN A 244 -12.47 -18.57 8.39
CA GLN A 244 -11.00 -18.63 8.46
C GLN A 244 -10.42 -19.63 7.44
N MET A 245 -11.06 -20.79 7.26
CA MET A 245 -10.65 -21.78 6.25
C MET A 245 -10.89 -21.25 4.82
N CYS A 246 -12.01 -20.55 4.56
CA CYS A 246 -12.23 -19.83 3.31
C CYS A 246 -11.09 -18.86 3.01
N TYR A 247 -10.71 -18.05 4.01
CA TYR A 247 -9.64 -17.07 3.85
C TYR A 247 -8.28 -17.74 3.60
N ALA A 248 -7.94 -18.79 4.34
CA ALA A 248 -6.70 -19.55 4.12
C ALA A 248 -6.67 -20.18 2.72
N THR A 249 -7.80 -20.73 2.26
CA THR A 249 -7.95 -21.32 0.92
C THR A 249 -7.77 -20.28 -0.17
N LEU A 250 -8.43 -19.12 -0.03
CA LEU A 250 -8.26 -17.98 -0.93
C LEU A 250 -6.81 -17.51 -0.97
N GLY A 251 -6.17 -17.37 0.18
CA GLY A 251 -4.77 -16.97 0.29
C GLY A 251 -3.83 -17.94 -0.45
N MET A 252 -3.98 -19.24 -0.23
CA MET A 252 -3.20 -20.27 -0.93
C MET A 252 -3.47 -20.28 -2.44
N PHE A 253 -4.72 -20.09 -2.86
CA PHE A 253 -5.10 -20.03 -4.26
C PHE A 253 -4.43 -18.84 -4.98
N VAL A 254 -4.46 -17.65 -4.37
CA VAL A 254 -3.80 -16.46 -4.92
C VAL A 254 -2.29 -16.66 -5.03
N ILE A 255 -1.64 -17.23 -4.01
CA ILE A 255 -0.20 -17.56 -4.05
C ILE A 255 0.12 -18.47 -5.23
N LEU A 256 -0.70 -19.49 -5.47
CA LEU A 256 -0.45 -20.46 -6.54
C LEU A 256 -0.71 -19.90 -7.93
N LEU A 257 -1.75 -19.09 -8.11
CA LEU A 257 -2.07 -18.45 -9.39
C LEU A 257 -1.08 -17.34 -9.75
N ARG A 258 -0.62 -16.59 -8.76
CA ARG A 258 0.16 -15.36 -8.94
C ARG A 258 1.57 -15.45 -8.39
N ASN A 259 2.15 -16.66 -8.32
CA ASN A 259 3.54 -16.79 -7.88
C ASN A 259 4.53 -15.97 -8.74
N ARG A 260 4.21 -15.75 -10.02
CA ARG A 260 5.03 -14.89 -10.87
C ARG A 260 4.89 -13.42 -10.56
N MET A 261 3.80 -12.94 -9.99
CA MET A 261 3.64 -11.50 -9.75
C MET A 261 4.73 -10.94 -8.83
N ILE A 262 5.15 -11.69 -7.81
CA ILE A 262 6.29 -11.28 -6.99
C ILE A 262 7.55 -11.26 -7.84
N GLU A 263 7.76 -12.26 -8.68
CA GLU A 263 8.92 -12.33 -9.58
C GLU A 263 8.87 -11.16 -10.60
N ASP A 264 7.71 -10.85 -11.19
CA ASP A 264 7.48 -9.78 -12.16
C ASP A 264 7.64 -8.39 -11.51
N VAL A 265 7.06 -8.18 -10.32
CA VAL A 265 7.24 -6.94 -9.54
C VAL A 265 8.70 -6.80 -9.12
N MET A 266 9.39 -7.89 -8.77
CA MET A 266 10.80 -7.84 -8.36
C MET A 266 11.76 -7.77 -9.55
N GLU A 267 11.39 -8.27 -10.73
CA GLU A 267 12.18 -8.19 -11.96
C GLU A 267 12.15 -6.77 -12.55
N VAL A 268 11.07 -6.03 -12.31
CA VAL A 268 10.93 -4.62 -12.72
C VAL A 268 11.66 -3.66 -11.77
N ILE A 269 12.15 -4.16 -10.63
CA ILE A 269 12.68 -3.34 -9.53
C ILE A 269 14.16 -3.69 -9.29
N ASP A 270 15.07 -2.88 -9.84
CA ASP A 270 16.50 -2.94 -9.52
C ASP A 270 16.73 -2.40 -8.09
N LEU A 271 17.22 -3.27 -7.21
CA LEU A 271 17.31 -3.05 -5.77
C LEU A 271 18.61 -2.35 -5.36
N TRP A 272 18.51 -1.45 -4.38
CA TRP A 272 19.61 -0.74 -3.74
C TRP A 272 19.94 -1.32 -2.36
N ASP A 273 21.15 -1.04 -1.88
CA ASP A 273 21.91 -2.02 -1.12
C ASP A 273 22.44 -1.55 0.33
N VAL A 274 22.04 -2.16 1.48
CA VAL A 274 22.19 -1.94 2.96
C VAL A 274 21.93 -3.20 3.89
N LYS A 275 22.82 -3.48 4.89
CA LYS A 275 22.92 -4.74 5.72
C LYS A 275 22.40 -4.69 7.19
N SER A 276 21.74 -5.77 7.65
CA SER A 276 22.01 -6.64 8.86
C SER A 276 20.87 -7.00 9.89
N VAL A 277 20.63 -8.33 10.05
CA VAL A 277 20.34 -9.22 11.25
C VAL A 277 19.11 -8.95 12.15
N GLY A 278 18.33 -9.88 12.75
CA GLY A 278 18.35 -11.35 13.01
C GLY A 278 17.12 -11.77 13.87
N LYS A 279 16.96 -13.06 14.25
CA LYS A 279 15.67 -13.80 14.37
C LYS A 279 15.43 -14.62 15.66
N ASP A 280 14.12 -14.78 15.95
CA ASP A 280 13.30 -15.93 16.44
C ASP A 280 13.31 -16.43 17.92
N VAL A 281 12.10 -16.68 18.43
CA VAL A 281 11.71 -17.42 19.66
C VAL A 281 10.54 -18.37 19.31
N GLU A 282 10.49 -19.55 19.92
CA GLU A 282 9.51 -20.64 19.72
C GLU A 282 8.52 -20.75 20.92
N ILE A 283 7.26 -21.15 20.67
CA ILE A 283 6.22 -21.43 21.68
C ILE A 283 5.48 -22.72 21.27
N ASP A 284 5.18 -23.56 22.25
CA ASP A 284 4.46 -24.84 22.17
C ASP A 284 3.03 -24.68 22.71
N ASP A 285 2.04 -25.41 22.17
CA ASP A 285 0.74 -25.61 22.82
C ASP A 285 -0.10 -26.72 22.15
N ASP A 286 -0.48 -27.71 22.96
CA ASP A 286 -1.42 -28.79 22.66
C ASP A 286 -2.82 -28.40 23.14
N GLU A 287 -3.66 -27.84 22.27
CA GLU A 287 -5.13 -27.92 22.37
C GLU A 287 -5.81 -27.18 21.21
N VAL A 288 -5.76 -27.72 19.99
CA VAL A 288 -6.57 -27.16 18.90
C VAL A 288 -7.05 -28.24 17.93
N PHE A 289 -8.37 -28.28 17.69
CA PHE A 289 -9.07 -28.33 16.40
C PHE A 289 -10.32 -29.22 16.39
N PHE A 290 -11.47 -28.59 16.12
CA PHE A 290 -12.72 -29.20 15.68
C PHE A 290 -12.56 -30.12 14.45
N THR A 291 -11.56 -29.84 13.59
CA THR A 291 -11.17 -30.72 12.49
C THR A 291 -10.71 -32.10 12.98
N ASN A 292 -10.07 -32.18 14.15
CA ASN A 292 -9.66 -33.45 14.76
C ASN A 292 -10.88 -34.26 15.21
N TRP A 293 -11.91 -33.61 15.73
CA TRP A 293 -13.18 -34.24 16.06
C TRP A 293 -13.89 -34.79 14.81
N LEU A 294 -13.94 -34.00 13.73
CA LEU A 294 -14.57 -34.41 12.47
C LEU A 294 -13.82 -35.59 11.82
N ILE A 295 -12.49 -35.57 11.84
CA ILE A 295 -11.64 -36.69 11.40
C ILE A 295 -11.87 -37.93 12.27
N GLN A 296 -11.92 -37.78 13.60
CA GLN A 296 -12.17 -38.89 14.53
C GLN A 296 -13.54 -39.54 14.31
N LYS A 297 -14.56 -38.72 14.03
CA LYS A 297 -15.94 -39.19 13.85
C LYS A 297 -16.10 -40.02 12.58
N TRP A 298 -15.42 -39.66 11.49
CA TRP A 298 -15.61 -40.28 10.18
C TRP A 298 -14.57 -41.37 9.84
N PHE A 299 -13.36 -41.30 10.39
CA PHE A 299 -12.26 -42.21 10.02
C PHE A 299 -11.80 -43.08 11.20
N PHE A 300 -12.60 -44.06 11.61
CA PHE A 300 -12.19 -44.99 12.68
C PHE A 300 -10.85 -45.68 12.36
N GLY A 301 -9.87 -45.54 13.26
CA GLY A 301 -8.59 -46.28 13.25
C GLY A 301 -7.38 -45.57 12.62
N GLN A 302 -7.57 -44.65 11.66
CA GLN A 302 -6.46 -43.88 11.05
C GLN A 302 -6.40 -42.39 11.49
N CYS A 303 -7.17 -42.02 12.51
CA CYS A 303 -7.33 -40.63 12.95
C CYS A 303 -6.00 -39.91 13.25
N LYS A 304 -5.03 -40.60 13.88
CA LYS A 304 -3.79 -39.98 14.35
C LYS A 304 -2.96 -39.38 13.20
N PHE A 305 -2.88 -40.08 12.07
CA PHE A 305 -2.11 -39.61 10.92
C PHE A 305 -2.78 -38.42 10.23
N LEU A 306 -4.10 -38.48 10.02
CA LEU A 306 -4.85 -37.37 9.41
C LEU A 306 -4.85 -36.13 10.30
N ILE A 307 -4.99 -36.30 11.62
CA ILE A 307 -4.85 -35.23 12.61
C ILE A 307 -3.46 -34.59 12.54
N LEU A 308 -2.40 -35.41 12.50
CA LEU A 308 -1.03 -34.92 12.36
C LEU A 308 -0.85 -34.13 11.06
N LEU A 309 -1.37 -34.65 9.94
CA LEU A 309 -1.33 -33.98 8.65
C LEU A 309 -2.06 -32.62 8.70
N THR A 310 -3.23 -32.57 9.33
CA THR A 310 -3.98 -31.33 9.54
C THR A 310 -3.24 -30.37 10.48
N LYS A 311 -2.57 -30.84 11.54
CA LYS A 311 -1.71 -29.98 12.39
C LYS A 311 -0.56 -29.37 11.58
N ILE A 312 0.11 -30.16 10.76
CA ILE A 312 1.22 -29.70 9.90
C ILE A 312 0.74 -28.63 8.91
N THR A 313 -0.49 -28.74 8.41
CA THR A 313 -1.01 -27.75 7.46
C THR A 313 -1.24 -26.38 8.09
N PHE A 314 -1.42 -26.24 9.41
CA PHE A 314 -1.53 -24.93 10.06
C PHE A 314 -0.25 -24.11 9.97
N PHE A 315 0.92 -24.77 10.11
CA PHE A 315 2.22 -24.11 9.92
C PHE A 315 2.41 -23.58 8.50
N VAL A 316 1.73 -24.17 7.50
CA VAL A 316 1.75 -23.69 6.12
C VAL A 316 0.66 -22.63 5.89
N ALA A 317 -0.54 -22.84 6.44
CA ALA A 317 -1.69 -21.96 6.23
C ALA A 317 -1.49 -20.58 6.87
N ALA A 318 -0.93 -20.52 8.09
CA ALA A 318 -0.67 -19.26 8.79
C ALA A 318 0.16 -18.27 7.94
N PRO A 319 1.38 -18.60 7.47
CA PRO A 319 2.13 -17.68 6.63
C PRO A 319 1.43 -17.40 5.28
N CYS A 320 0.72 -18.37 4.70
CA CYS A 320 -0.04 -18.16 3.45
C CYS A 320 -1.14 -17.10 3.58
N MET A 321 -1.81 -17.03 4.73
CA MET A 321 -2.83 -16.02 5.01
C MET A 321 -2.21 -14.62 5.03
N THR A 322 -1.09 -14.49 5.72
CA THR A 322 -0.44 -13.19 5.96
C THR A 322 0.30 -12.64 4.75
N VAL A 323 0.69 -13.52 3.81
CA VAL A 323 1.62 -13.17 2.75
C VAL A 323 1.12 -12.01 1.87
N HIS A 324 -0.19 -11.96 1.60
CA HIS A 324 -0.77 -10.94 0.71
C HIS A 324 -0.68 -9.54 1.33
N GLY A 325 -0.93 -9.44 2.62
CA GLY A 325 -0.74 -8.19 3.35
C GLY A 325 0.71 -7.74 3.31
N TYR A 326 1.64 -8.68 3.57
CA TYR A 326 3.08 -8.38 3.52
C TYR A 326 3.61 -8.05 2.12
N GLN A 327 3.04 -8.61 1.05
CA GLN A 327 3.40 -8.26 -0.32
C GLN A 327 3.04 -6.82 -0.65
N ILE A 328 1.84 -6.38 -0.27
CA ILE A 328 1.40 -4.99 -0.48
C ILE A 328 2.23 -4.04 0.39
N ILE A 329 2.46 -4.39 1.67
CA ILE A 329 3.33 -3.61 2.57
C ILE A 329 4.74 -3.49 1.99
N TYR A 330 5.33 -4.59 1.52
CA TYR A 330 6.64 -4.59 0.88
C TYR A 330 6.68 -3.66 -0.33
N ALA A 331 5.68 -3.77 -1.21
CA ALA A 331 5.60 -2.92 -2.39
C ALA A 331 5.50 -1.44 -2.02
N PHE A 332 4.73 -1.11 -0.98
CA PHE A 332 4.59 0.27 -0.50
C PHE A 332 5.88 0.81 0.10
N GLN A 333 6.53 0.04 0.97
CA GLN A 333 7.80 0.44 1.55
C GLN A 333 8.90 0.56 0.49
N HIS A 334 8.88 -0.32 -0.51
CA HIS A 334 9.80 -0.24 -1.63
C HIS A 334 9.56 1.02 -2.46
N MET A 335 8.31 1.31 -2.85
CA MET A 335 7.96 2.56 -3.55
C MET A 335 8.37 3.80 -2.75
N LYS A 336 8.08 3.79 -1.44
CA LYS A 336 8.47 4.87 -0.54
C LYS A 336 9.98 5.07 -0.56
N PHE A 337 10.76 3.99 -0.45
CA PHE A 337 12.22 4.07 -0.50
C PHE A 337 12.72 4.64 -1.82
N GLN A 338 12.13 4.23 -2.96
CA GLN A 338 12.49 4.77 -4.27
C GLN A 338 12.19 6.28 -4.37
N ILE A 339 11.02 6.72 -3.88
CA ILE A 339 10.65 8.14 -3.84
C ILE A 339 11.55 8.92 -2.89
N TYR A 340 11.93 8.34 -1.76
CA TYR A 340 12.83 8.98 -0.80
C TYR A 340 14.24 9.18 -1.38
N MET A 341 14.81 8.13 -1.96
CA MET A 341 16.08 8.20 -2.68
C MET A 341 16.01 9.22 -3.81
N PHE A 342 14.87 9.25 -4.49
CA PHE A 342 14.60 10.20 -5.54
C PHE A 342 14.58 11.65 -5.04
N ASN A 343 13.85 11.95 -3.96
CA ASN A 343 13.82 13.29 -3.36
C ASN A 343 15.21 13.76 -2.95
N ASN A 344 16.01 12.89 -2.31
CA ASN A 344 17.40 13.21 -1.96
C ASN A 344 18.26 13.49 -3.21
N TYR A 345 18.08 12.68 -4.27
CA TYR A 345 18.79 12.87 -5.53
C TYR A 345 18.46 14.22 -6.18
N VAL A 346 17.20 14.64 -6.11
CA VAL A 346 16.74 15.94 -6.60
C VAL A 346 17.33 17.08 -5.80
N GLU A 347 17.34 16.98 -4.47
CA GLU A 347 17.95 17.99 -3.60
C GLU A 347 19.46 18.15 -3.84
N GLU A 348 20.14 17.11 -4.33
CA GLU A 348 21.57 17.15 -4.66
C GLU A 348 21.87 17.76 -6.04
N LEU A 349 20.88 17.89 -6.94
CA LEU A 349 21.07 18.44 -8.29
C LEU A 349 21.71 19.82 -8.28
N THR A 350 21.35 20.66 -7.29
CA THR A 350 21.81 22.05 -7.21
C THR A 350 23.02 22.24 -6.30
N LYS A 351 23.30 21.29 -5.39
CA LYS A 351 24.36 21.44 -4.38
C LYS A 351 25.78 21.31 -4.95
N GLY A 352 25.94 20.64 -6.10
CA GLY A 352 27.25 20.36 -6.71
C GLY A 352 27.91 21.53 -7.45
N PHE A 353 27.14 22.56 -7.83
CA PHE A 353 27.61 23.61 -8.73
C PHE A 353 27.66 24.98 -8.03
N LYS A 354 28.84 25.38 -7.56
CA LYS A 354 29.07 26.69 -6.87
C LYS A 354 29.42 27.84 -7.82
N THR A 355 29.14 27.71 -9.12
CA THR A 355 29.43 28.74 -10.13
C THR A 355 28.33 29.80 -10.21
N CYS A 356 28.67 30.98 -10.74
CA CYS A 356 27.68 32.04 -11.00
C CYS A 356 26.54 31.52 -11.87
N GLU A 357 25.30 31.82 -11.50
CA GLU A 357 24.06 31.31 -12.12
C GLU A 357 24.01 31.50 -13.65
N TRP A 358 24.46 32.66 -14.15
CA TRP A 358 24.47 32.95 -15.58
C TRP A 358 25.44 32.07 -16.38
N LYS A 359 26.53 31.58 -15.76
CA LYS A 359 27.48 30.67 -16.43
C LYS A 359 26.90 29.27 -16.57
N LEU A 360 26.04 28.85 -15.63
CA LEU A 360 25.38 27.54 -15.68
C LEU A 360 24.38 27.43 -16.83
N LEU A 361 23.75 28.53 -17.22
CA LEU A 361 22.82 28.54 -18.36
C LEU A 361 23.53 28.15 -19.68
N SER A 362 24.80 28.53 -19.84
CA SER A 362 25.60 28.27 -21.05
C SER A 362 26.51 27.05 -20.94
N ASP A 363 26.60 26.41 -19.76
CA ASP A 363 27.44 25.23 -19.56
C ASP A 363 26.72 23.98 -20.09
N GLU A 364 27.12 23.52 -21.27
CA GLU A 364 26.54 22.32 -21.89
C GLU A 364 26.72 21.06 -21.03
N VAL A 365 27.80 20.94 -20.26
CA VAL A 365 28.04 19.77 -19.41
C VAL A 365 27.02 19.74 -18.27
N TYR A 366 26.77 20.89 -17.64
CA TYR A 366 25.73 21.03 -16.62
C TYR A 366 24.34 20.76 -17.21
N GLN A 367 23.98 21.36 -18.35
CA GLN A 367 22.65 21.17 -18.95
C GLN A 367 22.41 19.72 -19.39
N ASN A 368 23.42 19.04 -19.94
CA ASN A 368 23.33 17.64 -20.32
C ASN A 368 23.20 16.71 -19.11
N GLU A 369 23.92 17.00 -18.02
CA GLU A 369 23.79 16.25 -16.76
C GLU A 369 22.37 16.43 -16.19
N VAL A 370 21.87 17.66 -16.11
CA VAL A 370 20.48 17.93 -15.66
C VAL A 370 19.48 17.19 -16.56
N ASN A 371 19.65 17.25 -17.88
CA ASN A 371 18.77 16.57 -18.84
C ASN A 371 18.76 15.04 -18.65
N PHE A 372 19.96 14.45 -18.53
CA PHE A 372 20.13 13.02 -18.28
C PHE A 372 19.40 12.60 -17.00
N ARG A 373 19.58 13.39 -15.93
CA ARG A 373 18.94 13.15 -14.64
C ARG A 373 17.42 13.32 -14.69
N LEU A 374 16.91 14.33 -15.39
CA LEU A 374 15.47 14.55 -15.58
C LEU A 374 14.81 13.44 -16.42
N LYS A 375 15.50 12.92 -17.44
CA LYS A 375 15.02 11.77 -18.25
C LYS A 375 14.86 10.51 -17.43
N PHE A 376 15.74 10.28 -16.45
CA PHE A 376 15.58 9.20 -15.48
C PHE A 376 14.28 9.34 -14.66
N LEU A 377 13.73 10.54 -14.51
CA LEU A 377 12.52 10.78 -13.70
C LEU A 377 11.26 10.43 -14.47
N ASN A 378 11.29 10.62 -15.78
CA ASN A 378 10.23 10.13 -16.65
C ASN A 378 10.13 8.59 -16.60
N PHE A 379 11.27 7.91 -16.41
CA PHE A 379 11.28 6.46 -16.16
C PHE A 379 10.58 6.10 -14.84
N ILE A 380 10.80 6.85 -13.75
CA ILE A 380 10.11 6.63 -12.47
C ILE A 380 8.58 6.83 -12.61
N SER A 381 8.14 7.82 -13.39
CA SER A 381 6.70 8.02 -13.67
C SER A 381 6.08 6.85 -14.45
N SER A 382 6.80 6.33 -15.45
CA SER A 382 6.37 5.13 -16.19
C SER A 382 6.32 3.89 -15.28
N TRP A 383 7.33 3.73 -14.42
CA TRP A 383 7.41 2.66 -13.43
C TRP A 383 6.24 2.69 -12.43
N LYS A 384 5.91 3.87 -11.90
CA LYS A 384 4.73 4.11 -11.03
C LYS A 384 3.47 3.54 -11.67
N ASN A 385 3.20 3.88 -12.93
CA ASN A 385 1.98 3.45 -13.61
C ASN A 385 1.93 1.93 -13.79
N ASN A 386 3.03 1.32 -14.22
CA ASN A 386 3.11 -0.14 -14.36
C ASN A 386 2.93 -0.86 -13.01
N LEU A 387 3.52 -0.32 -11.94
CA LEU A 387 3.40 -0.91 -10.61
C LEU A 387 1.98 -0.79 -10.06
N LEU A 388 1.33 0.35 -10.22
CA LEU A 388 -0.07 0.54 -9.81
C LEU A 388 -1.00 -0.44 -10.53
N MET A 389 -0.84 -0.62 -11.85
CA MET A 389 -1.62 -1.59 -12.62
C MET A 389 -1.43 -3.03 -12.12
N ASN A 390 -0.21 -3.40 -11.71
CA ASN A 390 0.06 -4.73 -11.15
C ASN A 390 -0.54 -4.90 -9.74
N MET A 391 -0.59 -3.83 -8.94
CA MET A 391 -1.15 -3.84 -7.59
C MET A 391 -2.67 -3.96 -7.59
N ASP A 392 -3.38 -3.41 -8.59
CA ASP A 392 -4.85 -3.45 -8.67
C ASP A 392 -5.39 -4.89 -8.60
N HIS A 393 -4.66 -5.86 -9.14
CA HIS A 393 -5.05 -7.27 -9.08
C HIS A 393 -4.92 -7.91 -7.68
N LEU A 394 -4.13 -7.33 -6.77
CA LEU A 394 -3.98 -7.80 -5.39
C LEU A 394 -5.05 -7.21 -4.46
N ILE A 395 -5.60 -6.06 -4.83
CA ILE A 395 -6.58 -5.34 -4.01
C ILE A 395 -7.86 -6.17 -3.83
N LEU A 396 -8.34 -6.81 -4.90
CA LEU A 396 -9.58 -7.61 -4.84
C LEU A 396 -9.45 -8.82 -3.90
N PRO A 397 -8.45 -9.72 -4.03
CA PRO A 397 -8.28 -10.82 -3.09
C PRO A 397 -8.01 -10.36 -1.66
N PHE A 398 -7.28 -9.26 -1.49
CA PHE A 398 -7.04 -8.66 -0.17
C PHE A 398 -8.34 -8.18 0.47
N SER A 399 -9.20 -7.49 -0.29
CA SER A 399 -10.53 -7.04 0.14
C SER A 399 -11.41 -8.21 0.57
N MET A 400 -11.53 -9.24 -0.29
CA MET A 400 -12.28 -10.45 0.02
C MET A 400 -11.74 -11.15 1.28
N GLY A 401 -10.42 -11.21 1.42
CA GLY A 401 -9.77 -11.76 2.62
C GLY A 401 -10.11 -10.96 3.87
N GLY A 402 -10.04 -9.63 3.81
CA GLY A 402 -10.40 -8.74 4.91
C GLY A 402 -11.84 -8.94 5.38
N CYS A 403 -12.79 -9.09 4.44
CA CYS A 403 -14.19 -9.38 4.77
C CYS A 403 -14.35 -10.74 5.47
N LEU A 404 -13.69 -11.78 4.97
CA LEU A 404 -13.74 -13.13 5.58
C LEU A 404 -13.14 -13.15 6.98
N ILE A 405 -12.00 -12.48 7.19
CA ILE A 405 -11.39 -12.28 8.51
C ILE A 405 -12.35 -11.52 9.43
N GLY A 406 -12.91 -10.41 8.96
CA GLY A 406 -13.83 -9.57 9.74
C GLY A 406 -15.05 -10.34 10.21
N LEU A 407 -15.67 -11.12 9.32
CA LEU A 407 -16.78 -12.03 9.67
C LEU A 407 -16.34 -13.09 10.69
N SER A 408 -15.16 -13.68 10.51
CA SER A 408 -14.61 -14.67 11.45
C SER A 408 -14.41 -14.08 12.85
N ILE A 409 -13.87 -12.86 12.95
CA ILE A 409 -13.68 -12.15 14.22
C ILE A 409 -15.03 -11.79 14.85
N ALA A 410 -15.96 -11.23 14.08
CA ALA A 410 -17.28 -10.82 14.58
C ALA A 410 -18.05 -12.01 15.16
N LEU A 411 -18.08 -13.15 14.45
CA LEU A 411 -18.70 -14.38 14.94
C LEU A 411 -17.97 -14.95 16.16
N SER A 412 -16.63 -14.83 16.21
CA SER A 412 -15.86 -15.28 17.38
C SER A 412 -16.23 -14.48 18.64
N PHE A 413 -16.35 -13.16 18.51
CA PHE A 413 -16.79 -12.29 19.61
C PHE A 413 -18.24 -12.58 20.01
N TYR A 414 -19.13 -12.81 19.04
CA TYR A 414 -20.51 -13.18 19.33
C TYR A 414 -20.57 -14.50 20.11
N GLN A 415 -19.86 -15.54 19.69
CA GLN A 415 -19.82 -16.80 20.41
C GLN A 415 -19.27 -16.65 21.84
N LEU A 416 -18.26 -15.79 22.03
CA LEU A 416 -17.71 -15.49 23.34
C LEU A 416 -18.74 -14.91 24.32
N THR A 417 -19.76 -14.20 23.81
CA THR A 417 -20.83 -13.66 24.66
C THR A 417 -21.82 -14.71 25.13
N TYR A 418 -21.87 -15.88 24.50
CA TYR A 418 -22.79 -16.98 24.81
C TYR A 418 -22.14 -18.07 25.67
N GLU A 419 -20.90 -18.48 25.35
CA GLU A 419 -20.14 -19.48 26.11
C GLU A 419 -18.73 -18.95 26.44
N SER A 420 -18.40 -18.83 27.73
CA SER A 420 -17.08 -18.34 28.16
C SER A 420 -16.03 -19.46 28.19
N HIS A 421 -15.60 -19.93 27.02
CA HIS A 421 -14.43 -20.79 26.93
C HIS A 421 -13.14 -19.96 26.83
N SER A 422 -12.25 -20.09 27.82
CA SER A 422 -10.97 -19.35 27.90
C SER A 422 -10.09 -19.54 26.66
N VAL A 423 -10.06 -20.75 26.08
CA VAL A 423 -9.29 -21.06 24.87
C VAL A 423 -9.80 -20.28 23.66
N MET A 424 -11.12 -20.09 23.56
CA MET A 424 -11.72 -19.35 22.47
C MET A 424 -11.40 -17.86 22.55
N LEU A 425 -11.36 -17.30 23.77
CA LEU A 425 -10.92 -15.93 24.01
C LEU A 425 -9.48 -15.71 23.54
N LEU A 426 -8.57 -16.61 23.91
CA LEU A 426 -7.16 -16.53 23.54
C LEU A 426 -6.99 -16.58 22.02
N ARG A 427 -7.68 -17.50 21.35
CA ARG A 427 -7.63 -17.60 19.88
C ARG A 427 -8.18 -16.36 19.20
N ALA A 428 -9.36 -15.88 19.62
CA ALA A 428 -10.00 -14.71 19.03
C ALA A 428 -9.14 -13.46 19.24
N SER A 429 -8.57 -13.28 20.43
CA SER A 429 -7.69 -12.15 20.75
C SER A 429 -6.38 -12.18 19.96
N LEU A 430 -5.69 -13.33 19.87
CA LEU A 430 -4.47 -13.45 19.06
C LEU A 430 -4.74 -13.14 17.58
N PHE A 431 -5.85 -13.66 17.04
CA PHE A 431 -6.21 -13.40 15.64
C PHE A 431 -6.61 -11.94 15.41
N ALA A 432 -7.32 -11.32 16.36
CA ALA A 432 -7.64 -9.90 16.32
C ALA A 432 -6.38 -9.03 16.40
N ILE A 433 -5.46 -9.30 17.32
CA ILE A 433 -4.16 -8.60 17.43
C ILE A 433 -3.39 -8.69 16.11
N PHE A 434 -3.29 -9.89 15.55
CA PHE A 434 -2.59 -10.11 14.28
C PHE A 434 -3.24 -9.34 13.12
N THR A 435 -4.58 -9.36 13.05
CA THR A 435 -5.33 -8.65 12.01
C THR A 435 -5.16 -7.13 12.14
N VAL A 436 -5.30 -6.60 13.36
CA VAL A 436 -5.17 -5.17 13.65
C VAL A 436 -3.76 -4.68 13.36
N THR A 437 -2.73 -5.42 13.78
CA THR A 437 -1.33 -5.05 13.52
C THR A 437 -0.99 -5.09 12.04
N THR A 438 -1.44 -6.11 11.30
CA THR A 438 -1.25 -6.19 9.84
C THR A 438 -1.97 -5.05 9.13
N PHE A 439 -3.22 -4.78 9.50
CA PHE A 439 -4.02 -3.72 8.91
C PHE A 439 -3.44 -2.33 9.23
N TRP A 440 -3.03 -2.10 10.48
CA TRP A 440 -2.33 -0.87 10.89
C TRP A 440 -1.05 -0.63 10.09
N SER A 441 -0.25 -1.68 9.92
CA SER A 441 0.99 -1.63 9.13
C SER A 441 0.72 -1.30 7.66
N LEU A 442 -0.34 -1.87 7.09
CA LEU A 442 -0.77 -1.57 5.71
C LEU A 442 -1.21 -0.11 5.56
N ILE A 443 -2.08 0.37 6.45
CA ILE A 443 -2.57 1.75 6.41
C ILE A 443 -1.42 2.75 6.59
N THR A 444 -0.54 2.51 7.57
CA THR A 444 0.64 3.36 7.81
C THR A 444 1.58 3.36 6.61
N SER A 445 1.81 2.20 5.98
CA SER A 445 2.66 2.11 4.78
C SER A 445 2.04 2.86 3.60
N GLY A 446 0.71 2.77 3.41
CA GLY A 446 0.02 3.46 2.35
C GLY A 446 -0.01 4.98 2.54
N GLN A 447 -0.23 5.44 3.77
CA GLN A 447 -0.15 6.86 4.11
C GLN A 447 1.27 7.40 3.89
N THR A 448 2.29 6.75 4.46
CA THR A 448 3.67 7.25 4.34
C THR A 448 4.15 7.27 2.89
N LEU A 449 3.66 6.36 2.05
CA LEU A 449 3.90 6.43 0.60
C LEU A 449 3.26 7.68 -0.03
N GLN A 450 2.01 7.99 0.34
CA GLN A 450 1.32 9.19 -0.13
C GLN A 450 2.08 10.46 0.30
N ASP A 451 2.44 10.56 1.57
CA ASP A 451 3.12 11.73 2.15
C ASP A 451 4.48 11.98 1.46
N GLU A 452 5.28 10.94 1.24
CA GLU A 452 6.56 11.06 0.52
C GLU A 452 6.38 11.43 -0.95
N SER A 453 5.29 10.97 -1.58
CA SER A 453 4.95 11.35 -2.95
C SER A 453 4.50 12.82 -3.06
N GLU A 454 3.86 13.37 -2.02
CA GLU A 454 3.50 14.80 -1.95
C GLU A 454 4.76 15.65 -1.77
N ARG A 455 5.69 15.21 -0.90
CA ARG A 455 6.99 15.86 -0.70
C ARG A 455 7.83 15.95 -1.98
N MET A 456 7.64 15.01 -2.89
CA MET A 456 8.31 15.03 -4.19
C MET A 456 8.03 16.31 -4.97
N PHE A 457 6.77 16.76 -5.01
CA PHE A 457 6.38 18.01 -5.65
C PHE A 457 7.07 19.21 -5.00
N SER A 458 7.04 19.29 -3.65
CA SER A 458 7.72 20.35 -2.90
C SER A 458 9.24 20.37 -3.15
N SER A 459 9.86 19.19 -3.27
CA SER A 459 11.30 19.07 -3.52
C SER A 459 11.69 19.65 -4.90
N PHE A 460 10.82 19.50 -5.90
CA PHE A 460 11.03 20.10 -7.22
C PHE A 460 10.89 21.61 -7.24
N LEU A 461 9.99 22.18 -6.43
CA LEU A 461 9.80 23.63 -6.36
C LEU A 461 11.00 24.38 -5.76
N VAL A 462 11.77 23.73 -4.90
CA VAL A 462 12.96 24.31 -4.25
C VAL A 462 14.18 24.35 -5.19
N ILE A 463 14.13 23.67 -6.33
CA ILE A 463 15.25 23.64 -7.28
C ILE A 463 15.38 25.00 -7.98
N ASN A 464 16.62 25.44 -8.22
CA ASN A 464 16.95 26.62 -9.02
C ASN A 464 16.71 26.41 -10.53
N TRP A 465 15.48 26.09 -10.91
CA TRP A 465 15.06 25.75 -12.29
C TRP A 465 15.27 26.89 -13.29
N TYR A 466 15.35 28.15 -12.82
CA TYR A 466 15.67 29.30 -13.65
C TYR A 466 17.09 29.23 -14.24
N THR A 467 18.00 28.43 -13.68
CA THR A 467 19.34 28.19 -14.24
C THR A 467 19.36 27.20 -15.42
N TRP A 468 18.21 26.59 -15.74
CA TRP A 468 18.11 25.55 -16.75
C TRP A 468 17.72 26.09 -18.12
N ASN A 469 18.14 25.39 -19.17
CA ASN A 469 17.72 25.68 -20.54
C ASN A 469 16.23 25.35 -20.76
N ASN A 470 15.68 25.78 -21.90
CA ASN A 470 14.26 25.60 -22.20
C ASN A 470 13.84 24.12 -22.25
N GLU A 471 14.69 23.23 -22.78
CA GLU A 471 14.40 21.78 -22.85
C GLU A 471 14.22 21.19 -21.45
N ASN A 472 15.15 21.45 -20.53
CA ASN A 472 15.12 20.96 -19.15
C ASN A 472 13.94 21.54 -18.38
N ARG A 473 13.59 22.82 -18.60
CA ARG A 473 12.38 23.44 -18.02
C ARG A 473 11.10 22.76 -18.51
N THR A 474 11.00 22.44 -19.80
CA THR A 474 9.85 21.69 -20.34
C THR A 474 9.72 20.32 -19.68
N ILE A 475 10.83 19.59 -19.52
CA ILE A 475 10.81 18.28 -18.85
C ILE A 475 10.39 18.43 -17.37
N LEU A 476 10.90 19.45 -16.67
CA LEU A 476 10.50 19.74 -15.29
C LEU A 476 9.00 19.98 -15.17
N LEU A 477 8.41 20.79 -16.06
CA LEU A 477 6.97 21.08 -16.04
C LEU A 477 6.12 19.81 -16.21
N ILE A 478 6.52 18.91 -17.11
CA ILE A 478 5.87 17.60 -17.29
C ILE A 478 5.95 16.78 -15.99
N ILE A 479 7.12 16.78 -15.34
CA ILE A 479 7.31 16.05 -14.09
C ILE A 479 6.49 16.66 -12.96
N LEU A 480 6.53 17.99 -12.78
CA LEU A 480 5.72 18.70 -11.79
C LEU A 480 4.24 18.39 -11.98
N HIS A 481 3.75 18.41 -13.22
CA HIS A 481 2.37 18.03 -13.53
C HIS A 481 2.05 16.59 -13.08
N ASN A 482 2.96 15.64 -13.32
CA ASN A 482 2.79 14.26 -12.86
C ASN A 482 2.90 14.10 -11.32
N CYS A 483 3.58 15.02 -10.65
CA CYS A 483 3.75 15.05 -9.18
C CYS A 483 2.59 15.76 -8.46
N LEU A 484 1.82 16.62 -9.15
CA LEU A 484 0.63 17.27 -8.58
C LEU A 484 -0.41 16.26 -8.08
N ILE A 485 -0.45 15.08 -8.70
CA ILE A 485 -1.33 13.99 -8.27
C ILE A 485 -0.51 13.02 -7.40
N PRO A 486 -0.67 13.08 -6.07
CA PRO A 486 0.06 12.17 -5.19
C PRO A 486 -0.27 10.72 -5.48
N ILE A 487 0.70 9.85 -5.23
CA ILE A 487 0.58 8.43 -5.49
C ILE A 487 -0.38 7.85 -4.45
N LYS A 488 -1.61 7.61 -4.90
CA LYS A 488 -2.67 7.02 -4.09
C LYS A 488 -2.99 5.63 -4.63
N VAL A 489 -2.74 4.61 -3.82
CA VAL A 489 -3.17 3.24 -4.14
C VAL A 489 -4.64 3.13 -3.80
N LYS A 490 -5.47 3.14 -4.83
CA LYS A 490 -6.93 3.17 -4.71
C LYS A 490 -7.48 1.78 -4.47
N PHE A 491 -8.14 1.59 -3.32
CA PHE A 491 -8.89 0.39 -3.00
C PHE A 491 -10.23 0.35 -3.75
N THR A 492 -10.86 1.51 -3.92
CA THR A 492 -12.02 1.78 -4.79
C THR A 492 -11.83 3.16 -5.41
N ASP A 493 -12.71 3.57 -6.35
CA ASP A 493 -12.65 4.90 -6.96
C ASP A 493 -12.60 6.06 -5.95
N THR A 494 -13.17 5.83 -4.75
CA THR A 494 -13.31 6.82 -3.69
C THR A 494 -12.40 6.62 -2.48
N LEU A 495 -11.85 5.42 -2.28
CA LEU A 495 -11.05 5.09 -1.10
C LEU A 495 -9.63 4.71 -1.51
N ALA A 496 -8.64 5.41 -0.96
CA ALA A 496 -7.24 5.04 -1.06
C ALA A 496 -6.78 4.34 0.23
N ILE A 497 -5.73 3.52 0.15
CA ILE A 497 -5.13 2.87 1.31
C ILE A 497 -4.34 3.91 2.11
N ASN A 498 -5.04 4.61 3.01
CA ASN A 498 -4.52 5.71 3.82
C ASN A 498 -5.30 5.80 5.14
N TYR A 499 -5.01 6.79 5.99
CA TYR A 499 -5.70 6.93 7.29
C TYR A 499 -7.22 7.11 7.17
N GLN A 500 -7.71 7.68 6.06
CA GLN A 500 -9.15 7.84 5.83
C GLN A 500 -9.84 6.47 5.71
N LEU A 501 -9.24 5.53 4.95
CA LEU A 501 -9.73 4.15 4.88
C LEU A 501 -9.63 3.45 6.24
N GLY A 502 -8.52 3.63 6.95
CA GLY A 502 -8.34 3.09 8.30
C GLY A 502 -9.46 3.51 9.25
N MET A 503 -9.75 4.82 9.31
CA MET A 503 -10.83 5.37 10.13
C MET A 503 -12.22 4.90 9.69
N ALA A 504 -12.47 4.76 8.39
CA ALA A 504 -13.72 4.22 7.88
C ALA A 504 -13.95 2.78 8.34
N ILE A 505 -12.92 1.94 8.30
CA ILE A 505 -12.98 0.55 8.76
C ILE A 505 -13.14 0.48 10.28
N CYS A 506 -12.41 1.28 11.05
CA CYS A 506 -12.58 1.36 12.52
C CYS A 506 -14.02 1.74 12.90
N LYS A 507 -14.62 2.72 12.21
CA LYS A 507 -16.02 3.08 12.40
C LYS A 507 -16.96 1.93 12.05
N ALA A 508 -16.72 1.24 10.94
CA ALA A 508 -17.53 0.09 10.53
C ALA A 508 -17.49 -1.05 11.57
N VAL A 509 -16.30 -1.40 12.06
CA VAL A 509 -16.12 -2.42 13.10
C VAL A 509 -16.81 -2.01 14.39
N TYR A 510 -16.63 -0.75 14.84
CA TYR A 510 -17.30 -0.23 16.03
C TYR A 510 -18.83 -0.30 15.90
N MET A 511 -19.39 0.09 14.74
CA MET A 511 -20.83 0.00 14.49
C MET A 511 -21.33 -1.45 14.57
N VAL A 512 -20.63 -2.40 13.94
CA VAL A 512 -21.02 -3.83 13.99
C VAL A 512 -20.97 -4.37 15.41
N VAL A 513 -19.89 -4.11 16.14
CA VAL A 513 -19.74 -4.55 17.54
C VAL A 513 -20.81 -3.92 18.43
N SER A 514 -21.09 -2.63 18.28
CA SER A 514 -22.13 -1.93 19.03
C SER A 514 -23.52 -2.54 18.76
N VAL A 515 -23.85 -2.86 17.52
CA VAL A 515 -25.13 -3.50 17.16
C VAL A 515 -25.22 -4.89 17.79
N LEU A 516 -24.17 -5.71 17.66
CA LEU A 516 -24.12 -7.04 18.26
C LEU A 516 -24.28 -6.99 19.78
N TYR A 517 -23.72 -5.98 20.44
CA TYR A 517 -23.87 -5.76 21.87
C TYR A 517 -25.31 -5.37 22.26
N THR A 518 -25.99 -4.56 21.44
CA THR A 518 -27.38 -4.12 21.72
C THR A 518 -28.45 -5.17 21.41
N VAL A 519 -28.16 -6.14 20.54
CA VAL A 519 -29.11 -7.22 20.19
C VAL A 519 -29.14 -8.32 21.26
N LYS A 520 -28.20 -8.30 22.20
CA LYS A 520 -28.23 -9.09 23.43
C LYS A 520 -29.23 -8.50 24.43
#